data_AF-A0A6C1XYJ2-F1
#
_entry.id   AF-A0A6C1XYJ2-F1
#
_cell.length_a   1.000
_cell.length_b   1.000
_cell.length_c   1.000
_cell.angle_alpha   90.00
_cell.angle_beta   90.00
_cell.angle_gamma   90.00
#
_symmetry.space_group_name_H-M   'P 1'
#
loop_
_entity.id
_entity.type
_entity.pdbx_description
1 polymer ?
#
loop_
_entity_poly.entity_id
_entity_poly.type
_entity_poly.pdbx_seq_one_letter_code
_entity_poly.pdbx_strand_id
1 'polypeptide(L)'
;NHGDKHSGETLTLSFSLIIKYFIAGVFASSAMLLPGISGSFMLLVFGVYGTLMYAISELLHFNLNALPIILIVGFGIVTGFMISSRLIQYCLHQHPTMTFALIIGFVIGSLYAVFPGFPKDLI
;
A
#
# COMPACT_ATOMS: atom_id res chain seq x y z
N ASN A 1 -14.55 -9.87 -4.76
CA ASN A 1 -13.67 -10.64 -3.85
C ASN A 1 -13.52 -12.06 -4.40
N HIS A 2 -12.82 -12.20 -5.52
CA HIS A 2 -12.33 -13.50 -5.98
C HIS A 2 -10.92 -13.56 -5.41
N GLY A 3 -10.78 -14.18 -4.23
CA GLY A 3 -9.48 -14.58 -3.74
C GLY A 3 -8.96 -15.62 -4.71
N ASP A 4 -7.97 -15.23 -5.50
CA ASP A 4 -7.23 -16.11 -6.39
C ASP A 4 -6.66 -17.23 -5.51
N LYS A 5 -7.35 -18.37 -5.52
CA LYS A 5 -6.97 -19.61 -4.85
C LYS A 5 -5.71 -20.13 -5.54
N HIS A 6 -4.56 -19.54 -5.23
CA HIS A 6 -3.26 -20.09 -5.58
C HIS A 6 -2.54 -20.55 -4.31
N SER A 7 -3.32 -21.25 -3.47
CA SER A 7 -2.82 -22.21 -2.48
C SER A 7 -2.21 -23.39 -3.25
N GLY A 8 -0.93 -23.28 -3.63
CA GLY A 8 -0.19 -24.43 -4.20
C GLY A 8 0.78 -24.14 -5.34
N GLU A 9 0.82 -22.94 -5.93
CA GLU A 9 1.83 -22.62 -6.97
C GLU A 9 3.15 -22.13 -6.34
N THR A 10 3.70 -22.94 -5.44
CA THR A 10 5.15 -22.99 -5.34
C THR A 10 5.68 -23.50 -6.68
N LEU A 11 6.54 -22.73 -7.35
CA LEU A 11 7.47 -23.12 -8.44
C LEU A 11 7.20 -22.60 -9.87
N THR A 12 6.13 -21.85 -10.14
CA THR A 12 5.96 -21.15 -11.43
C THR A 12 5.72 -19.65 -11.20
N LEU A 13 6.73 -18.95 -10.68
CA LEU A 13 6.75 -17.49 -10.75
C LEU A 13 6.84 -17.06 -12.20
N SER A 14 5.68 -17.03 -12.86
CA SER A 14 5.55 -16.52 -14.20
C SER A 14 5.96 -15.06 -14.20
N PHE A 15 6.65 -14.62 -15.24
CA PHE A 15 7.11 -13.23 -15.36
C PHE A 15 5.97 -12.21 -15.12
N SER A 16 4.74 -12.58 -15.52
CA SER A 16 3.51 -11.82 -15.30
C SER A 16 3.13 -11.64 -13.81
N LEU A 17 3.37 -12.64 -12.96
CA LEU A 17 3.08 -12.54 -11.52
C LEU A 17 4.14 -11.68 -10.81
N ILE A 18 5.41 -11.85 -11.20
CA ILE A 18 6.51 -11.04 -10.66
C ILE A 18 6.25 -9.56 -10.94
N ILE A 19 5.92 -9.21 -12.18
CA ILE A 19 5.63 -7.82 -12.55
C ILE A 19 4.39 -7.30 -11.81
N LYS A 20 3.32 -8.12 -11.68
CA LYS A 20 2.11 -7.75 -10.92
C LYS A 20 2.42 -7.42 -9.46
N TYR A 21 3.16 -8.28 -8.78
CA TYR A 21 3.51 -8.09 -7.36
C TYR A 21 4.47 -6.92 -7.15
N PHE A 22 5.44 -6.74 -8.04
CA PHE A 22 6.34 -5.59 -8.00
C PHE A 22 5.57 -4.27 -8.19
N ILE A 23 4.74 -4.18 -9.22
CA ILE A 23 3.93 -2.98 -9.50
C ILE A 23 2.96 -2.71 -8.34
N ALA A 24 2.29 -3.74 -7.82
CA ALA A 24 1.41 -3.59 -6.67
C ALA A 24 2.17 -3.04 -5.45
N GLY A 25 3.40 -3.51 -5.20
CA GLY A 25 4.26 -2.99 -4.14
C GLY A 25 4.65 -1.51 -4.34
N VAL A 26 4.98 -1.13 -5.57
CA VAL A 26 5.28 0.26 -5.94
C VAL A 26 4.08 1.18 -5.66
N PHE A 27 2.90 0.84 -6.17
CA PHE A 27 1.71 1.67 -5.96
C PHE A 27 1.25 1.67 -4.49
N ALA A 28 1.41 0.55 -3.78
CA ALA A 28 1.07 0.47 -2.37
C ALA A 28 1.95 1.40 -1.50
N SER A 29 3.25 1.48 -1.78
CA SER A 29 4.14 2.39 -1.07
C SER A 29 3.94 3.86 -1.46
N SER A 30 3.63 4.13 -2.74
CA SER A 30 3.21 5.46 -3.17
C SER A 30 1.94 5.93 -2.44
N ALA A 31 0.95 5.05 -2.30
CA ALA A 31 -0.28 5.34 -1.58
C ALA A 31 -0.04 5.67 -0.10
N MET A 32 0.89 4.98 0.56
CA MET A 32 1.24 5.28 1.95
C MET A 32 1.82 6.68 2.17
N LEU A 33 2.43 7.27 1.14
CA LEU A 33 2.99 8.62 1.22
C LEU A 33 1.94 9.71 0.97
N LEU A 34 0.82 9.38 0.32
CA LEU A 34 -0.28 10.31 0.09
C LEU A 34 -1.18 10.39 1.34
N PRO A 35 -1.48 11.59 1.86
CA PRO A 35 -2.38 11.73 2.99
C PRO A 35 -3.77 11.17 2.68
N GLY A 36 -4.27 10.27 3.53
CA GLY A 36 -5.63 9.71 3.41
C GLY A 36 -5.79 8.51 2.49
N ILE A 37 -4.72 8.00 1.85
CA ILE A 37 -4.78 6.75 1.06
C ILE A 37 -4.06 5.63 1.80
N SER A 38 -4.70 4.47 1.94
CA SER A 38 -4.12 3.31 2.61
C SER A 38 -3.39 2.39 1.62
N GLY A 39 -2.13 2.04 1.92
CA GLY A 39 -1.35 1.09 1.11
C GLY A 39 -1.93 -0.33 1.09
N SER A 40 -2.52 -0.79 2.20
CA SER A 40 -3.18 -2.11 2.26
C SER A 40 -4.44 -2.17 1.38
N PHE A 41 -5.16 -1.05 1.24
CA PHE A 41 -6.27 -0.94 0.31
C PHE A 41 -5.80 -1.04 -1.14
N MET A 42 -4.68 -0.40 -1.51
CA MET A 42 -4.11 -0.55 -2.86
C MET A 42 -3.74 -2.00 -3.15
N LEU A 43 -3.09 -2.70 -2.22
CA LEU A 43 -2.80 -4.14 -2.39
C LEU A 43 -4.06 -4.98 -2.60
N LEU A 44 -5.17 -4.61 -1.96
CA LEU A 44 -6.46 -5.28 -2.12
C LEU A 44 -7.08 -4.99 -3.49
N VAL A 45 -7.01 -3.75 -3.97
CA VAL A 45 -7.44 -3.36 -5.33
C VAL A 45 -6.67 -4.13 -6.40
N PHE A 46 -5.35 -4.32 -6.22
CA PHE A 46 -4.53 -5.14 -7.11
C PHE A 46 -4.74 -6.66 -6.94
N GLY A 47 -5.55 -7.09 -5.96
CA GLY A 47 -5.81 -8.51 -5.66
C GLY A 47 -4.62 -9.25 -5.05
N VAL A 48 -3.56 -8.53 -4.63
CA VAL A 48 -2.32 -9.12 -4.11
C VAL A 48 -2.35 -9.26 -2.58
N TYR A 49 -3.27 -8.54 -1.91
CA TYR A 49 -3.38 -8.52 -0.46
C TYR A 49 -3.48 -9.91 0.17
N GLY A 50 -4.34 -10.79 -0.37
CA GLY A 50 -4.53 -12.14 0.16
C GLY A 50 -3.25 -12.99 0.08
N THR A 51 -2.59 -12.98 -1.07
CA THR A 51 -1.34 -13.70 -1.30
C THR A 51 -0.21 -13.18 -0.42
N LEU A 52 -0.09 -11.86 -0.28
CA LEU A 52 0.93 -11.26 0.58
C LEU A 52 0.68 -11.60 2.05
N MET A 53 -0.57 -11.54 2.51
CA MET A 53 -0.89 -11.86 3.90
C MET A 53 -0.68 -13.35 4.20
N TYR A 54 -1.04 -14.24 3.26
CA TYR A 54 -0.69 -15.66 3.34
C TYR A 54 0.82 -15.88 3.43
N ALA A 55 1.61 -15.19 2.58
CA ALA A 55 3.06 -15.29 2.60
C ALA A 55 3.66 -14.83 3.94
N ILE A 56 3.12 -13.76 4.54
CA ILE A 56 3.52 -13.27 5.86
C ILE A 56 3.19 -14.30 6.95
N SER A 57 2.00 -14.91 6.91
CA SER A 57 1.63 -15.98 7.84
C SER A 57 2.56 -17.19 7.72
N GLU A 58 2.90 -17.60 6.50
CA GLU A 58 3.81 -18.74 6.25
C GLU A 58 5.24 -18.45 6.78
N LEU A 59 5.71 -17.20 6.62
CA LEU A 59 6.98 -16.75 7.18
C LEU A 59 6.99 -16.81 8.71
N LEU A 60 5.87 -16.46 9.36
CA LEU A 60 5.73 -16.54 10.82
C LEU A 60 5.80 -17.99 11.34
N HIS A 61 5.35 -18.94 10.53
CA HIS A 61 5.46 -20.38 10.78
C HIS A 61 6.85 -20.95 10.42
N PHE A 62 7.86 -20.10 10.17
CA PHE A 62 9.22 -20.46 9.75
C PHE A 62 9.28 -21.22 8.42
N ASN A 63 8.25 -21.15 7.59
CA ASN A 63 8.27 -21.75 6.28
C ASN A 63 8.72 -20.74 5.22
N LEU A 64 9.90 -21.01 4.65
CA LEU A 64 10.57 -20.11 3.69
C LEU A 64 10.02 -20.23 2.26
N ASN A 65 9.03 -21.09 2.00
CA ASN A 65 8.46 -21.28 0.68
C ASN A 65 7.84 -20.00 0.09
N ALA A 66 7.33 -19.10 0.94
CA ALA A 66 6.69 -17.85 0.50
C ALA A 66 7.62 -16.62 0.51
N LEU A 67 8.89 -16.80 0.88
CA LEU A 67 9.91 -15.75 0.93
C LEU A 67 10.09 -14.97 -0.40
N PRO A 68 10.08 -15.60 -1.60
CA PRO A 68 10.28 -14.85 -2.84
C PRO A 68 9.16 -13.84 -3.12
N ILE A 69 7.91 -14.12 -2.72
CA ILE A 69 6.78 -13.20 -2.90
C ILE A 69 7.01 -11.93 -2.07
N ILE A 70 7.41 -12.10 -0.80
CA ILE A 70 7.70 -11.01 0.11
C ILE A 70 8.88 -10.17 -0.41
N LEU A 71 9.93 -10.81 -0.94
CA LEU A 71 11.06 -10.08 -1.52
C LEU A 71 10.64 -9.24 -2.74
N ILE A 72 9.85 -9.79 -3.66
CA ILE A 72 9.41 -9.07 -4.86
C ILE A 72 8.56 -7.85 -4.47
N VAL A 73 7.55 -8.05 -3.61
CA VAL A 73 6.70 -6.95 -3.12
C VAL A 73 7.53 -5.94 -2.33
N GLY A 74 8.43 -6.41 -1.47
CA GLY A 74 9.34 -5.57 -0.68
C GLY A 74 10.24 -4.71 -1.56
N PHE A 75 10.80 -5.27 -2.64
CA PHE A 75 11.59 -4.52 -3.61
C PHE A 75 10.76 -3.47 -4.34
N GLY A 76 9.51 -3.80 -4.67
CA GLY A 76 8.53 -2.85 -5.21
C GLY A 76 8.24 -1.71 -4.24
N ILE A 77 8.01 -2.02 -2.96
CA ILE A 77 7.76 -1.04 -1.90
C ILE A 77 8.93 -0.07 -1.78
N VAL A 78 10.17 -0.57 -1.66
CA VAL A 78 11.38 0.25 -1.54
C VAL A 78 11.54 1.16 -2.77
N THR A 79 11.38 0.59 -3.97
CA THR A 79 11.49 1.34 -5.23
C THR A 79 10.43 2.44 -5.31
N GLY A 80 9.16 2.11 -5.06
CA GLY A 80 8.06 3.06 -5.07
C GLY A 80 8.20 4.14 -4.01
N PHE A 81 8.70 3.78 -2.82
CA PHE A 81 8.94 4.74 -1.74
C PHE A 81 10.02 5.75 -2.12
N MET A 82 11.14 5.30 -2.69
CA MET A 82 12.20 6.21 -3.16
C MET A 82 11.71 7.16 -4.24
N ILE A 83 10.96 6.65 -5.23
CA ILE A 83 10.41 7.45 -6.33
C ILE A 83 9.39 8.46 -5.80
N SER A 84 8.42 8.02 -5.01
CA SER A 84 7.36 8.87 -4.49
C SER A 84 7.89 9.91 -3.50
N SER A 85 8.86 9.55 -2.64
CA SER A 85 9.51 10.51 -1.73
C SER A 85 10.19 11.64 -2.51
N ARG A 86 10.96 11.30 -3.57
CA ARG A 86 11.57 12.29 -4.47
C ARG A 86 10.54 13.15 -5.18
N LEU A 87 9.44 12.54 -5.66
CA LEU A 87 8.36 13.25 -6.33
C LEU A 87 7.67 14.26 -5.42
N ILE A 88 7.36 13.87 -4.18
CA ILE A 88 6.75 14.76 -3.18
C ILE A 88 7.70 15.90 -2.83
N GLN A 89 8.99 15.60 -2.60
CA GLN A 89 10.00 16.63 -2.35
C GLN A 89 10.09 17.63 -3.52
N TYR A 90 10.05 17.12 -4.75
CA TYR A 90 10.04 17.96 -5.95
C TYR A 90 8.80 18.86 -6.02
N CYS A 91 7.60 18.31 -5.79
CA CYS A 91 6.36 19.10 -5.74
C CYS A 91 6.40 20.18 -4.66
N LEU A 92 6.93 19.86 -3.47
CA LEU A 92 7.03 20.79 -2.36
C LEU A 92 8.02 21.94 -2.65
N HIS A 93 9.12 21.66 -3.35
CA HIS A 93 10.10 22.68 -3.73
C HIS A 93 9.61 23.56 -4.90
N GLN A 94 9.02 22.96 -5.93
CA GLN A 94 8.62 23.70 -7.13
C GLN A 94 7.29 24.46 -6.94
N HIS A 95 6.36 23.91 -6.14
CA HIS A 95 5.03 24.46 -5.90
C HIS A 95 4.61 24.33 -4.43
N PRO A 96 5.26 25.05 -3.49
CA PRO A 96 4.98 24.93 -2.06
C PRO A 96 3.53 25.28 -1.72
N THR A 97 3.01 26.39 -2.24
CA THR A 97 1.66 26.88 -1.90
C THR A 97 0.55 25.90 -2.28
N MET A 98 0.60 25.32 -3.49
CA MET A 98 -0.38 24.31 -3.93
C MET A 98 -0.24 23.01 -3.13
N THR A 99 0.98 22.57 -2.87
CA THR A 99 1.23 21.33 -2.11
C THR A 99 0.73 21.44 -0.67
N PHE A 100 0.99 22.57 0.00
CA PHE A 100 0.46 22.82 1.35
C PHE A 100 -1.07 22.91 1.37
N ALA A 101 -1.69 23.60 0.39
CA ALA A 101 -3.15 23.66 0.30
C ALA A 101 -3.78 22.26 0.16
N LEU A 102 -3.15 21.39 -0.64
CA LEU A 102 -3.57 20.00 -0.84
C LEU A 102 -3.41 19.15 0.43
N ILE A 103 -2.28 19.26 1.13
CA ILE A 103 -2.05 18.56 2.41
C ILE A 103 -3.09 19.00 3.44
N ILE A 104 -3.32 20.31 3.58
CA ILE A 104 -4.33 20.85 4.52
C ILE A 104 -5.73 20.34 4.15
N GLY A 105 -6.07 20.34 2.85
CA GLY A 105 -7.34 19.78 2.37
C GLY A 105 -7.51 18.30 2.77
N PHE A 106 -6.47 17.48 2.61
CA PHE A 106 -6.51 16.08 3.05
C PHE A 106 -6.62 15.92 4.57
N VAL A 107 -5.92 16.75 5.36
CA VAL A 107 -6.01 16.72 6.83
C VAL A 107 -7.42 17.08 7.30
N ILE A 108 -8.04 18.11 6.71
CA ILE A 108 -9.42 18.48 7.02
C ILE A 108 -10.38 17.36 6.61
N GLY A 109 -10.17 16.76 5.44
CA GLY A 109 -10.98 15.63 4.96
C GLY A 109 -10.89 14.40 5.88
N SER A 110 -9.69 14.06 6.38
CA SER A 110 -9.53 12.93 7.30
C SER A 110 -10.14 13.22 8.68
N LEU A 111 -10.05 14.47 9.15
CA LEU A 111 -10.67 14.89 10.41
C LEU A 111 -12.20 14.76 10.37
N TYR A 112 -12.82 15.12 9.24
CA TYR A 112 -14.26 14.91 9.04
C TYR A 112 -14.66 13.44 9.13
N ALA A 113 -13.87 12.53 8.55
CA ALA A 113 -14.14 11.10 8.60
C ALA A 113 -13.96 10.48 10.00
N VAL A 114 -13.05 11.03 10.81
CA VAL A 114 -12.76 10.54 12.17
C VAL A 114 -13.70 11.14 13.23
N PHE A 115 -14.30 12.30 12.98
CA PHE A 115 -15.12 13.01 13.96
C PHE A 115 -16.35 12.17 14.38
N PRO A 116 -16.43 11.70 15.65
CA PRO A 116 -17.47 10.76 16.09
C PRO A 116 -18.83 11.42 16.39
N GLY A 117 -19.01 12.70 16.08
CA GLY A 117 -20.17 13.48 16.48
C GLY A 117 -20.11 13.92 17.95
N PHE A 118 -21.01 14.83 18.34
CA PHE A 118 -21.12 15.23 19.75
C PHE A 118 -21.79 14.11 20.56
N PRO A 119 -21.27 13.80 21.77
CA PRO A 119 -21.93 12.85 22.66
C PRO A 119 -23.34 13.34 22.98
N LYS A 120 -24.32 12.46 22.76
CA LYS A 120 -25.75 12.76 22.97
C LYS A 120 -26.16 12.69 24.44
N ASP A 121 -25.21 12.40 25.33
CA ASP A 121 -25.44 12.21 26.77
C ASP A 121 -25.39 13.52 27.57
N LEU A 122 -25.30 14.67 26.89
CA LEU A 122 -25.18 16.02 27.47
C LEU A 122 -26.44 16.90 27.27
N ILE A 123 -27.55 16.31 26.83
CA ILE A 123 -28.89 16.93 26.76
C ILE A 123 -29.85 16.07 27.56
#